data_AF-A0AA40BIL8-F1
#
_entry.id   AF-A0AA40BIL8-F1
#
_cell.length_a   1.000
_cell.length_b   1.000
_cell.length_c   1.000
_cell.angle_alpha   90.00
_cell.angle_beta   90.00
_cell.angle_gamma   90.00
#
_symmetry.space_group_name_H-M   'P 1'
#
loop_
_entity.id
_entity.type
_entity.pdbx_description
1 polymer ?
#
loop_
_entity_poly.entity_id
_entity_poly.type
_entity_poly.pdbx_seq_one_letter_code
_entity_poly.pdbx_strand_id
1 'polypeptide(L)'
;MSNKGYSYKSHGTNSSGNHYCARDYGNNSNSYHYSNADGSYYYSNPNGSTYHNNGAGGSTYTSPSGYRHSSGYGSGSSGSSSSSGSSSSGSASSK
;
A
#
# COMPACT_ATOMS: atom_id res chain seq x y z
N MET A 1 -9.63 3.78 -30.31
CA MET A 1 -8.97 4.29 -29.08
C MET A 1 -8.49 3.11 -28.26
N SER A 2 -7.18 2.96 -28.01
CA SER A 2 -6.59 2.45 -26.75
C SER A 2 -5.11 2.11 -26.95
N ASN A 3 -4.26 3.15 -26.85
CA ASN A 3 -2.83 3.01 -26.57
C ASN A 3 -2.60 3.08 -25.04
N LYS A 4 -3.50 2.47 -24.27
CA LYS A 4 -3.29 2.27 -22.85
C LYS A 4 -2.45 1.01 -22.78
N GLY A 5 -1.19 1.12 -22.39
CA GLY A 5 -0.21 0.01 -22.33
C GLY A 5 -0.56 -1.08 -21.32
N TYR A 6 -1.85 -1.36 -21.14
CA TYR A 6 -2.40 -2.42 -20.32
C TYR A 6 -3.71 -2.96 -20.91
N SER A 7 -3.92 -4.26 -20.72
CA SER A 7 -5.15 -4.98 -21.01
C SER A 7 -5.98 -5.13 -19.73
N TYR A 8 -7.30 -5.00 -19.83
CA TYR A 8 -8.21 -5.33 -18.74
C TYR A 8 -8.37 -6.85 -18.69
N LYS A 9 -7.90 -7.50 -17.61
CA LYS A 9 -8.07 -8.95 -17.43
C LYS A 9 -9.46 -9.30 -16.92
N SER A 10 -9.93 -8.55 -15.93
CA SER A 10 -11.23 -8.76 -15.31
C SER A 10 -11.64 -7.48 -14.60
N HIS A 11 -12.91 -7.12 -14.69
CA HIS A 11 -13.47 -6.03 -13.91
C HIS A 11 -14.92 -6.34 -13.57
N GLY A 12 -15.42 -5.70 -12.52
CA GLY A 12 -16.80 -5.85 -12.12
C GLY A 12 -17.16 -4.94 -10.97
N THR A 13 -18.46 -4.89 -10.70
CA THR A 13 -19.02 -4.20 -9.55
C THR A 13 -19.84 -5.24 -8.77
N ASN A 14 -19.61 -5.37 -7.47
CA ASN A 14 -20.40 -6.28 -6.65
C ASN A 14 -21.74 -5.62 -6.23
N SER A 15 -22.63 -6.37 -5.59
CA SER A 15 -23.95 -5.84 -5.17
C SER A 15 -23.86 -4.71 -4.13
N SER A 16 -22.71 -4.56 -3.46
CA SER A 16 -22.44 -3.48 -2.51
C SER A 16 -21.88 -2.22 -3.18
N GLY A 17 -21.72 -2.22 -4.50
CA GLY A 17 -21.19 -1.08 -5.27
C GLY A 17 -19.66 -1.02 -5.32
N ASN A 18 -18.95 -2.02 -4.81
CA ASN A 18 -17.48 -2.04 -4.86
C ASN A 18 -17.02 -2.43 -6.26
N HIS A 19 -16.12 -1.63 -6.83
CA HIS A 19 -15.53 -1.84 -8.14
C HIS A 19 -14.19 -2.55 -7.99
N TYR A 20 -13.98 -3.63 -8.74
CA TYR A 20 -12.67 -4.24 -8.91
C TYR A 20 -12.23 -4.23 -10.37
N CYS A 21 -10.95 -3.98 -10.59
CA CYS A 21 -10.35 -3.92 -11.92
C CYS A 21 -8.94 -4.51 -11.90
N ALA A 22 -8.78 -5.68 -12.49
CA ALA A 22 -7.51 -6.31 -12.79
C ALA A 22 -6.99 -5.83 -14.15
N ARG A 23 -5.79 -5.26 -14.16
CA ARG A 23 -5.11 -4.74 -15.35
C ARG A 23 -3.78 -5.48 -15.52
N ASP A 24 -3.44 -5.82 -16.75
CA ASP A 24 -2.18 -6.46 -17.12
C ASP A 24 -1.40 -5.55 -18.08
N TYR A 25 -0.21 -5.09 -17.68
CA TYR A 25 0.65 -4.22 -18.47
C TYR A 25 1.60 -4.99 -19.42
N GLY A 26 1.39 -6.31 -19.59
CA GLY A 26 2.13 -7.15 -20.55
C GLY A 26 3.30 -7.94 -19.96
N ASN A 27 3.59 -7.81 -18.66
CA ASN A 27 4.71 -8.48 -17.98
C ASN A 27 4.26 -9.35 -16.79
N ASN A 28 3.05 -9.93 -16.86
CA ASN A 28 2.39 -10.59 -15.71
C ASN A 28 2.29 -9.65 -14.50
N SER A 29 2.13 -8.37 -14.81
CA SER A 29 2.10 -7.29 -13.85
C SER A 29 0.70 -7.28 -13.25
N ASN A 30 0.52 -7.96 -12.11
CA ASN A 30 -0.77 -8.10 -11.41
C ASN A 30 -1.18 -6.77 -10.76
N SER A 31 -1.46 -5.78 -11.60
CA SER A 31 -1.96 -4.50 -11.16
C SER A 31 -3.44 -4.64 -10.87
N TYR A 32 -3.83 -4.34 -9.64
CA TYR A 32 -5.21 -4.52 -9.17
C TYR A 32 -5.68 -3.23 -8.53
N HIS A 33 -6.82 -2.74 -8.98
CA HIS A 33 -7.49 -1.59 -8.39
C HIS A 33 -8.82 -2.04 -7.80
N TYR A 34 -9.05 -1.69 -6.55
CA TYR A 34 -10.26 -2.01 -5.81
C TYR A 34 -10.75 -0.74 -5.13
N SER A 35 -12.01 -0.37 -5.37
CA SER A 35 -12.63 0.80 -4.78
C SER A 35 -13.90 0.37 -4.06
N ASN A 36 -14.04 0.75 -2.81
CA ASN A 36 -15.25 0.51 -2.03
C ASN A 36 -16.20 1.70 -2.12
N ALA A 37 -17.48 1.43 -1.88
CA ALA A 37 -18.50 2.48 -1.80
C ALA A 37 -18.21 3.51 -0.68
N ASP A 38 -17.55 3.09 0.40
CA ASP A 38 -17.14 3.95 1.53
C ASP A 38 -15.99 4.93 1.20
N GLY A 39 -15.50 4.94 -0.05
CA GLY A 39 -14.40 5.81 -0.50
C GLY A 39 -13.00 5.27 -0.19
N SER A 40 -12.91 4.16 0.56
CA SER A 40 -11.66 3.41 0.71
C SER A 40 -11.28 2.74 -0.60
N TYR A 41 -9.98 2.67 -0.90
CA TYR A 41 -9.49 2.04 -2.12
C TYR A 41 -8.12 1.38 -1.92
N TYR A 42 -7.85 0.38 -2.76
CA TYR A 42 -6.63 -0.39 -2.73
C TYR A 42 -6.03 -0.48 -4.14
N TYR A 43 -4.72 -0.26 -4.20
CA TYR A 43 -3.89 -0.42 -5.38
C TYR A 43 -2.83 -1.48 -5.10
N SER A 44 -2.77 -2.49 -5.97
CA SER A 44 -1.60 -3.35 -6.14
C SER A 44 -0.87 -2.91 -7.39
N ASN A 45 0.39 -2.55 -7.24
CA ASN A 45 1.24 -2.09 -8.32
C ASN A 45 2.06 -3.26 -8.89
N PRO A 46 2.47 -3.16 -10.16
CA PRO A 46 3.18 -4.24 -10.84
C PRO A 46 4.57 -4.52 -10.26
N ASN A 47 5.18 -3.51 -9.61
CA ASN A 47 6.45 -3.64 -8.91
C ASN A 47 6.34 -4.43 -7.58
N GLY A 48 5.14 -4.86 -7.18
CA GLY A 48 4.88 -5.54 -5.91
C GLY A 48 4.59 -4.59 -4.74
N SER A 49 4.65 -3.26 -4.95
CA SER A 49 4.17 -2.31 -3.94
C SER A 49 2.65 -2.29 -3.89
N THR A 50 2.09 -1.94 -2.74
CA THR A 50 0.65 -1.79 -2.55
C THR A 50 0.34 -0.48 -1.84
N TYR A 51 -0.84 0.05 -2.08
CA TYR A 51 -1.32 1.27 -1.43
C TYR A 51 -2.76 1.06 -1.01
N HIS A 52 -3.05 1.30 0.26
CA HIS A 52 -4.37 1.11 0.85
C HIS A 52 -4.84 2.40 1.50
N ASN A 53 -5.90 3.02 0.98
CA ASN A 53 -6.58 4.14 1.62
C ASN A 53 -7.82 3.64 2.35
N ASN A 54 -7.97 4.03 3.61
CA ASN A 54 -9.13 3.67 4.43
C ASN A 54 -10.38 4.55 4.16
N GLY A 55 -10.28 5.58 3.31
CA GLY A 55 -11.39 6.49 3.01
C GLY A 55 -11.65 7.54 4.10
N ALA A 56 -11.08 7.36 5.29
CA ALA A 56 -11.08 8.29 6.41
C ALA A 56 -9.75 9.07 6.50
N GLY A 57 -9.18 9.41 5.32
CA GLY A 57 -7.91 10.10 5.11
C GLY A 57 -6.67 9.53 5.82
N GLY A 58 -6.68 8.21 6.09
CA GLY A 58 -5.50 7.42 6.41
C GLY A 58 -5.13 6.50 5.25
N SER A 59 -3.85 6.43 4.91
CA SER A 59 -3.34 5.62 3.82
C SER A 59 -2.08 4.87 4.22
N THR A 60 -1.99 3.61 3.82
CA THR A 60 -0.82 2.75 4.06
C THR A 60 -0.21 2.37 2.72
N TYR A 61 1.02 2.81 2.49
CA TYR A 61 1.89 2.35 1.41
C TYR A 61 2.75 1.19 1.88
N THR A 62 2.79 0.10 1.13
CA THR A 62 3.70 -1.03 1.35
C THR A 62 4.64 -1.13 0.16
N SER A 63 5.94 -1.01 0.41
CA SER A 63 6.96 -1.20 -0.61
C SER A 63 7.10 -2.69 -0.96
N PRO A 64 7.69 -3.03 -2.12
CA PRO A 64 7.88 -4.44 -2.49
C PRO A 64 8.89 -5.16 -1.59
N SER A 65 9.75 -4.40 -0.90
CA SER A 65 10.65 -4.93 0.13
C SER A 65 9.96 -5.14 1.49
N GLY A 66 8.64 -4.87 1.58
CA GLY A 66 7.84 -5.06 2.79
C GLY A 66 7.78 -3.86 3.74
N TYR A 67 8.43 -2.74 3.41
CA TYR A 67 8.37 -1.54 4.25
C TYR A 67 6.98 -0.92 4.17
N ARG A 68 6.35 -0.73 5.33
CA ARG A 68 5.02 -0.12 5.44
C ARG A 68 5.14 1.30 5.96
N HIS A 69 4.50 2.23 5.26
CA HIS A 69 4.40 3.63 5.61
C HIS A 69 2.93 4.02 5.67
N SER A 70 2.42 4.33 6.87
CA SER A 70 1.06 4.80 7.05
C SER A 70 1.04 6.29 7.33
N SER A 71 0.17 7.04 6.66
CA SER A 71 -0.04 8.46 6.84
C SER A 71 -1.54 8.75 6.97
N GLY A 72 -1.96 9.42 8.03
CA GLY A 72 -3.34 9.87 8.20
C GLY A 72 -3.42 10.99 9.22
N TYR A 73 -4.48 11.81 9.15
CA TYR A 73 -4.64 12.98 10.02
C TYR A 73 -4.82 12.57 11.49
N GLY A 74 -3.70 12.35 12.17
CA GLY A 74 -3.55 12.47 13.61
C GLY A 74 -2.56 13.59 13.82
N SER A 75 -3.06 14.83 13.92
CA SER A 75 -2.25 15.95 14.38
C SER A 75 -1.83 15.63 15.82
N GLY A 76 -0.58 15.21 15.98
CA GLY A 76 -0.01 14.77 17.24
C GLY A 76 1.50 14.73 17.11
N SER A 77 2.12 15.83 17.52
CA SER A 77 3.56 16.05 17.64
C SER A 77 4.33 14.87 18.26
N SER A 78 5.62 14.77 17.93
CA SER A 78 6.62 13.77 18.35
C SER A 78 6.66 12.55 17.43
N GLY A 79 7.70 12.30 16.66
CA GLY A 79 9.10 12.32 17.08
C GLY A 79 9.62 10.88 16.98
N SER A 80 10.82 10.75 16.41
CA SER A 80 11.69 9.58 16.49
C SER A 80 11.40 8.40 15.56
N SER A 81 12.12 8.43 14.43
CA SER A 81 13.06 7.38 14.01
C SER A 81 13.00 6.04 14.76
N SER A 82 12.88 4.94 14.02
CA SER A 82 13.82 3.83 14.24
C SER A 82 14.00 3.03 12.95
N SER A 83 14.98 3.49 12.16
CA SER A 83 15.87 2.59 11.47
C SER A 83 16.96 2.16 12.45
N SER A 84 17.61 1.03 12.15
CA SER A 84 18.66 0.34 12.92
C SER A 84 18.12 -0.54 14.04
N GLY A 85 18.30 -1.85 13.98
CA GLY A 85 19.57 -2.49 13.66
C GLY A 85 20.14 -3.02 14.97
N SER A 86 20.25 -4.35 15.03
CA SER A 86 20.70 -5.14 16.17
C SER A 86 21.89 -4.51 16.91
N SER A 87 21.78 -4.34 18.22
CA SER A 87 22.95 -4.17 19.09
C SER A 87 22.92 -5.22 20.20
N SER A 88 23.69 -6.26 19.94
CA SER A 88 24.27 -7.17 20.93
C SER A 88 25.35 -6.43 21.72
N SER A 89 25.56 -6.87 22.97
CA SER A 89 26.71 -6.57 23.84
C SER A 89 26.76 -5.13 24.38
N GLY A 90 27.17 -4.85 25.61
CA GLY A 90 27.81 -5.68 26.62
C GLY A 90 27.97 -4.87 27.91
N SER A 91 28.30 -5.61 28.95
CA SER A 91 28.45 -5.26 30.36
C SER A 91 29.57 -4.26 30.65
N ALA A 92 29.36 -3.34 31.62
CA ALA A 92 30.36 -2.80 32.55
C ALA A 92 29.62 -1.83 33.52
N SER A 93 29.37 -2.13 34.79
CA SER A 93 30.26 -2.32 35.95
C SER A 93 30.95 -1.04 36.45
N SER A 94 30.75 -0.79 37.76
CA SER A 94 31.66 -0.11 38.71
C SER A 94 31.61 1.44 38.71
N LYS A 95 31.60 2.18 39.82
CA LYS A 95 31.77 1.94 41.27
C LYS A 95 30.99 3.02 42.03
#